data_AF-A0A520U3R0-F1
#
_entry.id   AF-A0A520U3R0-F1
#
_cell.length_a   1.000
_cell.length_b   1.000
_cell.length_c   1.000
_cell.angle_alpha   90.00
_cell.angle_beta   90.00
_cell.angle_gamma   90.00
#
_symmetry.space_group_name_H-M   'P 1'
#
loop_
_entity.id
_entity.type
_entity.pdbx_description
1 polymer ?
#
loop_
_entity_poly.entity_id
_entity_poly.type
_entity_poly.pdbx_seq_one_letter_code
_entity_poly.pdbx_strand_id
1 'polypeptide(L)'
;MKLSNSYIGLPEEFYQSIDPSPVKDPSLLVFNNELANSLNINLGNEEILNYFSGNVVPKGSVPIALNYAGHQFGNFVHQLGDGRAVLLGEINNKEGNYDLQLKGSGQTMFSRQGDGRSALGPVIREYILSEAMHHLDIPTSRALAAVSTGEHVARDTFEPGGILTRVAKSHLRVGTFEYFASRQQWEDLKILADFAIQRHYPEIRELDNHYLELLKKVASSQSELVSKWMSVGFIHGVMNTDNFTISGETIDYGPCAFLDEYHPGKVFSSIDQNGRYAFGNQPSIASWNLASLAGCLIAFIDKDSDKANELATAVLDNFSIETNQRILDLMCKKIGISGSKEENHSILRRLLKIMMENQADYTLTFRNISKVLTENSDEFFQLFKDKNEIHQWLKDWRAVVNSENSDLMHLEKNLNEINPIYIPRNHQVQQAIDKAYENDFSKMLEMIDVVKRPFEEKPQYSSYAEAPLDEQKVQRTFCGT
;
A
#
# COMPACT_ATOMS: atom_id res chain seq x y z
N MET A 1 16.40 -21.77 -3.78
CA MET A 1 15.77 -20.98 -2.69
C MET A 1 15.84 -21.75 -1.36
N LYS A 2 16.06 -21.07 -0.22
CA LYS A 2 16.00 -21.68 1.13
C LYS A 2 14.89 -21.00 1.93
N LEU A 3 13.93 -21.79 2.41
CA LEU A 3 12.80 -21.30 3.20
C LEU A 3 12.96 -21.63 4.68
N SER A 4 12.43 -20.76 5.53
CA SER A 4 12.09 -21.02 6.93
C SER A 4 10.58 -20.87 7.14
N ASN A 5 10.07 -21.39 8.26
CA ASN A 5 8.65 -21.34 8.58
C ASN A 5 8.54 -20.98 10.06
N SER A 6 8.64 -19.71 10.42
CA SER A 6 8.56 -19.27 11.82
C SER A 6 7.10 -19.26 12.30
N TYR A 7 6.16 -18.93 11.42
CA TYR A 7 4.74 -18.85 11.74
C TYR A 7 4.14 -20.18 12.22
N ILE A 8 4.60 -21.31 11.68
CA ILE A 8 4.12 -22.65 12.11
C ILE A 8 4.54 -23.02 13.53
N GLY A 9 5.46 -22.25 14.15
CA GLY A 9 5.78 -22.38 15.56
C GLY A 9 4.70 -21.82 16.50
N LEU A 10 3.72 -21.08 15.96
CA LEU A 10 2.53 -20.64 16.68
C LEU A 10 1.53 -21.79 16.84
N PRO A 11 0.59 -21.71 17.81
CA PRO A 11 -0.49 -22.69 17.95
C PRO A 11 -1.28 -22.90 16.66
N GLU A 12 -1.83 -24.10 16.46
CA GLU A 12 -2.54 -24.47 15.23
C GLU A 12 -3.78 -23.60 14.95
N GLU A 13 -4.34 -22.90 15.94
CA GLU A 13 -5.48 -21.99 15.72
C GLU A 13 -5.13 -20.75 14.86
N PHE A 14 -3.84 -20.42 14.75
CA PHE A 14 -3.36 -19.27 13.99
C PHE A 14 -3.40 -19.48 12.48
N TYR A 15 -3.50 -20.73 12.02
CA TYR A 15 -3.40 -21.05 10.60
C TYR A 15 -4.09 -22.37 10.24
N GLN A 16 -4.24 -22.60 8.95
CA GLN A 16 -4.55 -23.90 8.38
C GLN A 16 -3.31 -24.41 7.64
N SER A 17 -2.85 -25.63 7.90
CA SER A 17 -1.86 -26.27 7.04
C SER A 17 -2.53 -26.72 5.73
N ILE A 18 -2.08 -26.17 4.60
CA ILE A 18 -2.71 -26.40 3.30
C ILE A 18 -1.74 -26.07 2.16
N ASP A 19 -1.58 -27.02 1.22
CA ASP A 19 -0.83 -26.80 -0.01
C ASP A 19 -1.63 -25.96 -1.02
N PRO A 20 -0.97 -25.17 -1.89
CA PRO A 20 -1.61 -24.54 -3.04
C PRO A 20 -2.32 -25.57 -3.93
N SER A 21 -3.48 -25.20 -4.49
CA SER A 21 -4.18 -25.99 -5.50
C SER A 21 -3.54 -25.76 -6.87
N PRO A 22 -3.00 -26.81 -7.52
CA PRO A 22 -2.39 -26.70 -8.85
C PRO A 22 -3.34 -26.12 -9.90
N VAL A 23 -2.76 -25.55 -10.96
CA VAL A 23 -3.46 -24.99 -12.12
C VAL A 23 -3.07 -25.73 -13.40
N LYS A 24 -3.94 -25.65 -14.42
CA LYS A 24 -3.87 -26.53 -15.60
C LYS A 24 -2.74 -26.19 -16.58
N ASP A 25 -2.58 -24.92 -16.93
CA ASP A 25 -1.65 -24.49 -17.97
C ASP A 25 -1.01 -23.15 -17.59
N PRO A 26 -0.12 -23.16 -16.58
CA PRO A 26 0.47 -21.92 -16.08
C PRO A 26 1.44 -21.30 -17.09
N SER A 27 1.39 -19.97 -17.24
CA SER A 27 2.39 -19.21 -17.99
C SER A 27 2.88 -18.02 -17.17
N LEU A 28 4.20 -17.81 -17.14
CA LEU A 28 4.83 -16.72 -16.42
C LEU A 28 4.66 -15.41 -17.20
N LEU A 29 3.95 -14.45 -16.62
CA LEU A 29 3.75 -13.13 -17.23
C LEU A 29 4.92 -12.21 -16.96
N VAL A 30 5.37 -12.18 -15.70
CA VAL A 30 6.52 -11.40 -15.27
C VAL A 30 7.14 -12.01 -14.02
N PHE A 31 8.46 -11.94 -13.95
CA PHE A 31 9.25 -12.28 -12.77
C PHE A 31 10.16 -11.12 -12.39
N ASN A 32 10.11 -10.73 -11.12
CA ASN A 32 10.84 -9.59 -10.60
C ASN A 32 12.28 -9.97 -10.26
N ASN A 33 13.16 -9.91 -11.26
CA ASN A 33 14.57 -10.25 -11.09
C ASN A 33 15.28 -9.36 -10.05
N GLU A 34 14.90 -8.08 -9.93
CA GLU A 34 15.49 -7.16 -8.96
C GLU A 34 15.18 -7.61 -7.52
N LEU A 35 13.91 -7.89 -7.23
CA LEU A 35 13.48 -8.42 -5.94
C LEU A 35 14.04 -9.83 -5.68
N ALA A 36 14.05 -10.71 -6.68
CA ALA A 36 14.64 -12.03 -6.55
C ALA A 36 16.12 -11.96 -6.14
N ASN A 37 16.88 -11.05 -6.76
CA ASN A 37 18.29 -10.84 -6.43
C ASN A 37 18.47 -10.30 -5.01
N SER A 38 17.66 -9.33 -4.56
CA SER A 38 17.76 -8.79 -3.19
C SER A 38 17.38 -9.83 -2.11
N LEU A 39 16.53 -10.79 -2.47
CA LEU A 39 16.14 -11.93 -1.62
C LEU A 39 17.02 -13.17 -1.79
N ASN A 40 18.06 -13.12 -2.62
CA ASN A 40 18.93 -14.26 -2.96
C ASN A 40 18.17 -15.48 -3.51
N ILE A 41 17.10 -15.24 -4.28
CA ILE A 41 16.33 -16.27 -4.98
C ILE A 41 17.00 -16.59 -6.31
N ASN A 42 17.74 -17.70 -6.32
CA ASN A 42 18.31 -18.28 -7.54
C ASN A 42 17.54 -19.56 -7.86
N LEU A 43 16.75 -19.52 -8.94
CA LEU A 43 15.88 -20.61 -9.42
C LEU A 43 15.96 -20.70 -10.94
N GLY A 44 15.84 -21.90 -11.50
CA GLY A 44 15.67 -22.09 -12.94
C GLY A 44 14.27 -21.71 -13.42
N ASN A 45 14.10 -21.46 -14.73
CA ASN A 45 12.80 -21.05 -15.30
C ASN A 45 11.66 -22.04 -14.98
N GLU A 46 11.94 -23.34 -15.03
CA GLU A 46 10.97 -24.38 -14.70
C GLU A 46 10.58 -24.34 -13.21
N GLU A 47 11.54 -24.11 -12.31
CA GLU A 47 11.26 -23.95 -10.88
C GLU A 47 10.43 -22.69 -10.61
N ILE A 48 10.78 -21.56 -11.24
CA ILE A 48 10.04 -20.30 -11.12
C ILE A 48 8.57 -20.52 -11.49
N LEU A 49 8.31 -21.11 -12.65
CA LEU A 49 6.94 -21.35 -13.11
C LEU A 49 6.20 -22.31 -12.18
N ASN A 50 6.80 -23.44 -11.82
CA ASN A 50 6.13 -24.47 -11.03
C ASN A 50 5.89 -24.06 -9.57
N TYR A 51 6.84 -23.36 -8.94
CA TYR A 51 6.68 -22.90 -7.55
C TYR A 51 5.67 -21.76 -7.46
N PHE A 52 5.76 -20.77 -8.35
CA PHE A 52 4.93 -19.56 -8.26
C PHE A 52 3.56 -19.68 -8.94
N SER A 53 3.30 -20.77 -9.65
CA SER A 53 1.95 -21.22 -10.03
C SER A 53 1.27 -22.06 -8.94
N GLY A 54 2.00 -22.49 -7.91
CA GLY A 54 1.49 -23.42 -6.90
C GLY A 54 1.39 -24.86 -7.38
N ASN A 55 1.97 -25.21 -8.53
CA ASN A 55 1.95 -26.59 -9.05
C ASN A 55 2.94 -27.51 -8.32
N VAL A 56 4.00 -26.95 -7.75
CA VAL A 56 4.98 -27.67 -6.93
C VAL A 56 5.27 -26.88 -5.67
N VAL A 57 5.16 -27.53 -4.51
CA VAL A 57 5.57 -26.95 -3.23
C VAL A 57 7.11 -26.93 -3.15
N PRO A 58 7.75 -25.76 -2.92
CA PRO A 58 9.20 -25.69 -2.83
C PRO A 58 9.77 -26.55 -1.70
N LYS A 59 10.96 -27.12 -1.90
CA LYS A 59 11.61 -27.91 -0.85
C LYS A 59 11.82 -27.09 0.43
N GLY A 60 11.31 -27.60 1.56
CA GLY A 60 11.41 -26.96 2.88
C GLY A 60 10.30 -25.95 3.19
N SER A 61 9.39 -25.73 2.25
CA SER A 61 8.13 -25.01 2.46
C SER A 61 7.20 -25.84 3.35
N VAL A 62 6.51 -25.19 4.29
CA VAL A 62 5.35 -25.76 4.99
C VAL A 62 4.19 -24.81 4.74
N PRO A 63 3.43 -25.03 3.64
CA PRO A 63 2.38 -24.12 3.23
C PRO A 63 1.25 -23.98 4.27
N ILE A 64 0.85 -22.74 4.53
CA ILE A 64 -0.24 -22.42 5.46
C ILE A 64 -1.13 -21.29 4.93
N ALA A 65 -2.40 -21.29 5.34
CA ALA A 65 -3.30 -20.15 5.20
C ALA A 65 -3.52 -19.51 6.58
N LEU A 66 -3.38 -18.19 6.70
CA LEU A 66 -3.43 -17.51 8.00
C LEU A 66 -4.87 -17.26 8.44
N ASN A 67 -5.13 -17.36 9.76
CA ASN A 67 -6.41 -17.06 10.37
C ASN A 67 -6.42 -15.62 10.92
N TYR A 68 -7.49 -14.88 10.67
CA TYR A 68 -7.70 -13.54 11.22
C TYR A 68 -9.17 -13.13 11.18
N ALA A 69 -9.52 -12.10 11.93
CA ALA A 69 -10.81 -11.40 11.91
C ALA A 69 -10.60 -9.98 11.37
N GLY A 70 -11.58 -9.10 11.49
CA GLY A 70 -11.39 -7.70 11.15
C GLY A 70 -12.67 -6.89 11.22
N HIS A 71 -12.54 -5.59 11.42
CA HIS A 71 -13.60 -4.63 11.19
C HIS A 71 -13.67 -4.23 9.73
N GLN A 72 -14.70 -4.69 9.03
CA GLN A 72 -14.98 -4.32 7.66
C GLN A 72 -15.96 -3.15 7.62
N PHE A 73 -15.53 -2.00 7.09
CA PHE A 73 -16.31 -0.76 7.08
C PHE A 73 -16.84 -0.35 8.48
N GLY A 74 -16.07 -0.66 9.53
CA GLY A 74 -16.43 -0.39 10.93
C GLY A 74 -17.29 -1.44 11.61
N ASN A 75 -17.74 -2.48 10.91
CA ASN A 75 -18.48 -3.60 11.50
C ASN A 75 -17.55 -4.78 11.74
N PHE A 76 -17.60 -5.38 12.93
CA PHE A 76 -16.75 -6.52 13.25
C PHE A 76 -17.19 -7.79 12.53
N VAL A 77 -16.22 -8.48 11.92
CA VAL A 77 -16.41 -9.75 11.23
C VAL A 77 -15.56 -10.81 11.90
N HIS A 78 -16.20 -11.72 12.63
CA HIS A 78 -15.55 -12.63 13.58
C HIS A 78 -14.54 -13.62 12.97
N GLN A 79 -14.65 -13.94 11.68
CA GLN A 79 -13.75 -14.86 11.00
C GLN A 79 -13.60 -14.49 9.53
N LEU A 80 -12.40 -14.06 9.15
CA LEU A 80 -11.94 -13.86 7.77
C LEU A 80 -10.89 -14.95 7.49
N GLY A 81 -9.61 -14.60 7.45
CA GLY A 81 -8.51 -15.47 7.10
C GLY A 81 -8.11 -15.38 5.62
N ASP A 82 -7.00 -16.03 5.28
CA ASP A 82 -6.48 -16.11 3.93
C ASP A 82 -7.39 -17.00 3.05
N GLY A 83 -8.50 -16.44 2.58
CA GLY A 83 -9.51 -17.17 1.81
C GLY A 83 -9.14 -17.49 0.35
N ARG A 84 -7.98 -17.02 -0.12
CA ARG A 84 -7.45 -17.32 -1.47
C ARG A 84 -5.94 -17.23 -1.52
N ALA A 85 -5.29 -17.34 -0.37
CA ALA A 85 -3.87 -17.11 -0.26
C ALA A 85 -3.22 -18.21 0.57
N VAL A 86 -2.01 -18.59 0.18
CA VAL A 86 -1.23 -19.61 0.86
C VAL A 86 0.18 -19.05 1.05
N LEU A 87 0.61 -18.93 2.29
CA LEU A 87 1.98 -18.60 2.67
C LEU A 87 2.84 -19.84 2.46
N LEU A 88 3.78 -19.78 1.52
CA LEU A 88 4.74 -20.87 1.26
C LEU A 88 5.80 -20.97 2.36
N GLY A 89 6.07 -19.86 3.04
CA GLY A 89 7.10 -19.77 4.06
C GLY A 89 7.81 -18.43 3.96
N GLU A 90 9.02 -18.39 4.49
CA GLU A 90 9.78 -17.17 4.71
C GLU A 90 11.17 -17.27 4.10
N ILE A 91 11.64 -16.19 3.48
CA ILE A 91 13.03 -16.03 3.07
C ILE A 91 13.70 -15.06 4.02
N ASN A 92 14.88 -15.46 4.50
CA ASN A 92 15.73 -14.62 5.32
C ASN A 92 16.84 -14.05 4.45
N ASN A 93 17.03 -12.73 4.50
CA ASN A 93 18.19 -12.06 3.92
C ASN A 93 18.89 -11.22 5.01
N LYS A 94 19.79 -10.32 4.60
CA LYS A 94 20.52 -9.45 5.54
C LYS A 94 19.63 -8.35 6.17
N GLU A 95 18.52 -8.03 5.53
CA GLU A 95 17.59 -6.96 5.92
C GLU A 95 16.45 -7.46 6.81
N GLY A 96 16.19 -8.78 6.80
CA GLY A 96 15.21 -9.42 7.67
C GLY A 96 14.57 -10.66 7.06
N ASN A 97 13.43 -11.04 7.63
CA ASN A 97 12.61 -12.17 7.18
C ASN A 97 11.44 -11.64 6.35
N TYR A 98 11.18 -12.29 5.23
CA TYR A 98 10.13 -11.91 4.28
C TYR A 98 9.23 -13.10 3.98
N ASP A 99 7.94 -12.92 4.16
CA ASP A 99 6.90 -13.89 3.80
C ASP A 99 6.78 -14.00 2.28
N LEU A 100 6.61 -15.22 1.75
CA LEU A 100 6.20 -15.46 0.36
C LEU A 100 4.82 -16.08 0.32
N GLN A 101 3.85 -15.33 -0.20
CA GLN A 101 2.45 -15.74 -0.24
C GLN A 101 1.97 -15.82 -1.70
N LEU A 102 1.36 -16.94 -2.08
CA LEU A 102 0.66 -17.08 -3.36
C LEU A 102 -0.80 -16.66 -3.19
N LYS A 103 -1.23 -15.61 -3.88
CA LYS A 103 -2.61 -15.11 -3.89
C LYS A 103 -3.31 -15.54 -5.18
N GLY A 104 -4.48 -16.17 -5.06
CA GLY A 104 -5.19 -16.89 -6.13
C GLY A 104 -4.88 -18.40 -6.19
N SER A 105 -4.23 -18.92 -5.15
CA SER A 105 -3.62 -20.25 -5.12
C SER A 105 -4.55 -21.39 -4.69
N GLY A 106 -5.86 -21.14 -4.57
CA GLY A 106 -6.85 -22.18 -4.28
C GLY A 106 -7.69 -21.89 -3.04
N GLN A 107 -8.71 -22.73 -2.86
CA GLN A 107 -9.65 -22.63 -1.76
C GLN A 107 -9.00 -23.11 -0.45
N THR A 108 -9.25 -22.37 0.62
CA THR A 108 -8.86 -22.68 2.00
C THR A 108 -10.13 -22.78 2.85
N MET A 109 -10.00 -23.16 4.13
CA MET A 109 -11.15 -23.14 5.05
C MET A 109 -11.69 -21.72 5.29
N PHE A 110 -10.91 -20.69 4.93
CA PHE A 110 -11.24 -19.28 5.07
C PHE A 110 -11.94 -18.68 3.83
N SER A 111 -12.06 -19.44 2.74
CA SER A 111 -12.65 -18.94 1.48
C SER A 111 -14.13 -18.58 1.56
N ARG A 112 -14.82 -19.00 2.63
CA ARG A 112 -16.28 -18.87 2.77
C ARG A 112 -16.98 -19.45 1.53
N GLN A 113 -17.60 -18.61 0.70
CA GLN A 113 -18.30 -18.99 -0.53
C GLN A 113 -17.46 -18.73 -1.81
N GLY A 114 -16.22 -18.26 -1.66
CA GLY A 114 -15.32 -17.99 -2.78
C GLY A 114 -14.60 -19.24 -3.29
N ASP A 115 -14.17 -19.19 -4.55
CA ASP A 115 -13.46 -20.28 -5.25
C ASP A 115 -11.96 -20.38 -4.89
N GLY A 116 -11.44 -19.42 -4.11
CA GLY A 116 -10.02 -19.35 -3.76
C GLY A 116 -9.09 -18.96 -4.92
N ARG A 117 -9.65 -18.57 -6.07
CA ARG A 117 -8.90 -18.13 -7.26
C ARG A 117 -8.95 -16.61 -7.39
N SER A 118 -8.04 -16.08 -8.20
CA SER A 118 -8.01 -14.66 -8.57
C SER A 118 -8.18 -14.52 -10.07
N ALA A 119 -8.99 -13.55 -10.49
CA ALA A 119 -8.97 -13.10 -11.88
C ALA A 119 -7.62 -12.41 -12.20
N LEU A 120 -7.26 -12.36 -13.48
CA LEU A 120 -5.98 -11.86 -13.93
C LEU A 120 -5.84 -10.34 -13.78
N GLY A 121 -6.90 -9.58 -14.01
CA GLY A 121 -6.88 -8.12 -13.84
C GLY A 121 -6.44 -7.66 -12.44
N PRO A 122 -7.00 -8.20 -11.35
CA PRO A 122 -6.54 -7.96 -9.98
C PRO A 122 -5.07 -8.30 -9.73
N VAL A 123 -4.56 -9.39 -10.32
CA VAL A 123 -3.14 -9.77 -10.21
C VAL A 123 -2.25 -8.73 -10.89
N ILE A 124 -2.63 -8.28 -12.09
CA ILE A 124 -1.92 -7.23 -12.83
C ILE A 124 -1.92 -5.91 -12.07
N ARG A 125 -3.10 -5.50 -11.55
CA ARG A 125 -3.24 -4.30 -10.73
C ARG A 125 -2.34 -4.34 -9.51
N GLU A 126 -2.41 -5.41 -8.72
CA GLU A 126 -1.60 -5.55 -7.51
C GLU A 126 -0.11 -5.56 -7.84
N TYR A 127 0.31 -6.21 -8.93
CA TYR A 127 1.71 -6.17 -9.37
C TYR A 127 2.17 -4.74 -9.71
N ILE A 128 1.41 -4.01 -10.55
CA ILE A 128 1.78 -2.64 -10.97
C ILE A 128 1.81 -1.69 -9.77
N LEU A 129 0.77 -1.72 -8.92
CA LEU A 129 0.65 -0.79 -7.81
C LEU A 129 1.66 -1.07 -6.70
N SER A 130 1.92 -2.33 -6.35
CA SER A 130 2.95 -2.67 -5.35
C SER A 130 4.34 -2.20 -5.76
N GLU A 131 4.73 -2.45 -7.01
CA GLU A 131 6.04 -2.04 -7.51
C GLU A 131 6.13 -0.52 -7.69
N ALA A 132 5.07 0.14 -8.13
CA ALA A 132 5.01 1.61 -8.16
C ALA A 132 5.22 2.21 -6.76
N MET A 133 4.55 1.68 -5.74
CA MET A 133 4.68 2.15 -4.36
C MET A 133 6.10 1.97 -3.84
N HIS A 134 6.76 0.85 -4.17
CA HIS A 134 8.16 0.64 -3.82
C HIS A 134 9.09 1.69 -4.44
N HIS A 135 8.95 1.94 -5.75
CA HIS A 135 9.81 2.91 -6.45
C HIS A 135 9.46 4.37 -6.13
N LEU A 136 8.30 4.63 -5.52
CA LEU A 136 7.93 5.90 -4.89
C LEU A 136 8.47 6.03 -3.44
N ASP A 137 9.29 5.08 -2.97
CA ASP A 137 9.80 5.00 -1.60
C ASP A 137 8.70 4.87 -0.53
N ILE A 138 7.61 4.16 -0.86
CA ILE A 138 6.51 3.92 0.08
C ILE A 138 6.58 2.48 0.59
N PRO A 139 6.59 2.26 1.93
CA PRO A 139 6.60 0.91 2.50
C PRO A 139 5.42 0.08 1.96
N THR A 140 5.73 -1.09 1.42
CA THR A 140 4.74 -1.92 0.73
C THR A 140 5.17 -3.38 0.62
N SER A 141 4.18 -4.28 0.60
CA SER A 141 4.35 -5.61 0.03
C SER A 141 4.77 -5.53 -1.45
N ARG A 142 5.66 -6.40 -1.86
CA ARG A 142 6.26 -6.45 -3.20
C ARG A 142 5.69 -7.58 -4.03
N ALA A 143 5.79 -7.47 -5.35
CA ALA A 143 5.36 -8.53 -6.26
C ALA A 143 6.58 -9.23 -6.89
N LEU A 144 6.73 -10.53 -6.60
CA LEU A 144 7.83 -11.34 -7.13
C LEU A 144 7.49 -11.98 -8.48
N ALA A 145 6.25 -12.45 -8.65
CA ALA A 145 5.82 -13.08 -9.89
C ALA A 145 4.33 -12.85 -10.13
N ALA A 146 3.96 -12.74 -11.40
CA ALA A 146 2.58 -12.87 -11.86
C ALA A 146 2.50 -14.01 -12.89
N VAL A 147 1.54 -14.91 -12.69
CA VAL A 147 1.35 -16.12 -13.50
C VAL A 147 -0.11 -16.16 -13.97
N SER A 148 -0.35 -16.43 -15.25
CA SER A 148 -1.68 -16.80 -15.75
C SER A 148 -1.91 -18.29 -15.53
N THR A 149 -3.11 -18.72 -15.16
CA THR A 149 -3.36 -20.12 -14.77
C THR A 149 -3.77 -21.04 -15.93
N GLY A 150 -4.14 -20.47 -17.07
CA GLY A 150 -4.78 -21.20 -18.18
C GLY A 150 -6.24 -21.58 -17.89
N GLU A 151 -6.79 -21.12 -16.76
CA GLU A 151 -8.17 -21.39 -16.33
C GLU A 151 -8.99 -20.10 -16.36
N HIS A 152 -10.31 -20.23 -16.40
CA HIS A 152 -11.22 -19.09 -16.22
C HIS A 152 -11.83 -19.13 -14.82
N VAL A 153 -12.08 -17.94 -14.29
CA VAL A 153 -12.61 -17.69 -12.96
C VAL A 153 -13.96 -16.98 -13.12
N ALA A 154 -14.97 -17.46 -12.41
CA ALA A 154 -16.32 -16.89 -12.50
C ALA A 154 -16.45 -15.64 -11.61
N ARG A 155 -16.69 -14.49 -12.22
CA ARG A 155 -17.08 -13.23 -11.57
C ARG A 155 -18.41 -12.78 -12.18
N ASP A 156 -18.63 -11.48 -12.36
CA ASP A 156 -19.73 -10.98 -13.19
C ASP A 156 -19.62 -11.50 -14.63
N THR A 157 -18.40 -11.75 -15.09
CA THR A 157 -18.08 -12.46 -16.34
C THR A 157 -17.06 -13.57 -16.08
N PHE A 158 -16.82 -14.44 -17.07
CA PHE A 158 -15.74 -15.41 -17.00
C PHE A 158 -14.43 -14.72 -17.39
N GLU A 159 -13.54 -14.53 -16.41
CA GLU A 159 -12.27 -13.84 -16.61
C GLU A 159 -11.10 -14.84 -16.56
N PRO A 160 -10.01 -14.62 -17.30
CA PRO A 160 -8.80 -15.42 -17.15
C PRO A 160 -8.29 -15.39 -15.71
N GLY A 161 -7.82 -16.54 -15.21
CA GLY A 161 -7.26 -16.67 -13.87
C GLY A 161 -5.80 -16.26 -13.78
N GLY A 162 -5.40 -15.76 -12.62
CA GLY A 162 -4.01 -15.42 -12.32
C GLY A 162 -3.62 -15.77 -10.89
N ILE A 163 -2.31 -15.89 -10.67
CA ILE A 163 -1.68 -16.02 -9.35
C ILE A 163 -0.62 -14.93 -9.20
N LEU A 164 -0.66 -14.25 -8.06
CA LEU A 164 0.38 -13.31 -7.64
C LEU A 164 1.24 -13.95 -6.57
N THR A 165 2.56 -13.89 -6.72
CA THR A 165 3.50 -14.14 -5.61
C THR A 165 3.83 -12.83 -4.92
N ARG A 166 3.22 -12.63 -3.75
CA ARG A 166 3.44 -11.47 -2.89
C ARG A 166 4.57 -11.74 -1.91
N VAL A 167 5.40 -10.72 -1.68
CA VAL A 167 6.48 -10.72 -0.70
C VAL A 167 6.28 -9.58 0.28
N ALA A 168 6.28 -9.83 1.58
CA ALA A 168 6.10 -8.79 2.60
C ALA A 168 6.99 -9.06 3.81
N LYS A 169 7.31 -8.06 4.64
CA LYS A 169 7.96 -8.33 5.93
C LYS A 169 7.09 -9.21 6.81
N SER A 170 5.77 -9.11 6.69
CA SER A 170 4.81 -9.93 7.43
C SER A 170 3.38 -9.75 6.93
N HIS A 171 2.60 -10.83 7.02
CA HIS A 171 1.14 -10.79 6.81
C HIS A 171 0.33 -10.66 8.11
N LEU A 172 0.97 -10.42 9.26
CA LEU A 172 0.29 -9.98 10.49
C LEU A 172 -0.43 -8.65 10.28
N ARG A 173 -1.71 -8.63 10.66
CA ARG A 173 -2.61 -7.47 10.57
C ARG A 173 -3.19 -7.16 11.94
N VAL A 174 -3.79 -5.99 12.12
CA VAL A 174 -4.62 -5.71 13.31
C VAL A 174 -5.73 -6.75 13.44
N GLY A 175 -6.33 -7.16 12.33
CA GLY A 175 -7.32 -8.26 12.29
C GLY A 175 -6.84 -9.60 12.88
N THR A 176 -5.53 -9.88 12.87
CA THR A 176 -4.96 -11.08 13.53
C THR A 176 -5.06 -10.95 15.05
N PHE A 177 -4.81 -9.76 15.61
CA PHE A 177 -4.97 -9.49 17.05
C PHE A 177 -6.43 -9.50 17.46
N GLU A 178 -7.30 -8.87 16.66
CA GLU A 178 -8.73 -8.81 16.93
C GLU A 178 -9.39 -10.20 16.96
N TYR A 179 -8.88 -11.16 16.18
CA TYR A 179 -9.37 -12.53 16.18
C TYR A 179 -9.34 -13.15 17.58
N PHE A 180 -8.18 -13.11 18.23
CA PHE A 180 -7.97 -13.70 19.57
C PHE A 180 -8.57 -12.82 20.68
N ALA A 181 -8.46 -11.49 20.56
CA ALA A 181 -9.03 -10.56 21.52
C ALA A 181 -10.56 -10.70 21.62
N SER A 182 -11.25 -10.79 20.48
CA SER A 182 -12.72 -10.93 20.45
C SER A 182 -13.22 -12.26 21.04
N ARG A 183 -12.34 -13.27 21.14
CA ARG A 183 -12.60 -14.59 21.73
C ARG A 183 -12.10 -14.72 23.17
N GLN A 184 -11.50 -13.67 23.73
CA GLN A 184 -10.89 -13.67 25.05
C GLN A 184 -9.77 -14.72 25.19
N GLN A 185 -9.09 -15.05 24.09
CA GLN A 185 -7.95 -15.97 24.06
C GLN A 185 -6.67 -15.22 24.42
N TRP A 186 -6.55 -14.81 25.68
CA TRP A 186 -5.48 -13.92 26.14
C TRP A 186 -4.09 -14.55 26.08
N GLU A 187 -3.97 -15.85 26.28
CA GLU A 187 -2.69 -16.57 26.16
C GLU A 187 -2.18 -16.54 24.71
N ASP A 188 -3.04 -16.88 23.75
CA ASP A 188 -2.70 -16.82 22.32
C ASP A 188 -2.43 -15.39 21.86
N LEU A 189 -3.22 -14.41 22.32
CA LEU A 189 -2.99 -13.01 21.99
C LEU A 189 -1.63 -12.51 22.52
N LYS A 190 -1.20 -12.98 23.70
CA LYS A 190 0.13 -12.68 24.23
C LYS A 190 1.23 -13.35 23.38
N ILE A 191 1.06 -14.61 23.00
CA ILE A 191 1.98 -15.31 22.09
C ILE A 191 2.11 -14.56 20.76
N LEU A 192 1.00 -14.07 20.21
CA LEU A 192 0.97 -13.26 18.99
C LEU A 192 1.75 -11.95 19.16
N ALA A 193 1.53 -11.24 20.26
CA ALA A 193 2.23 -10.00 20.55
C ALA A 193 3.74 -10.21 20.70
N ASP A 194 4.14 -11.26 21.43
CA ASP A 194 5.55 -11.64 21.59
C ASP A 194 6.19 -12.02 20.24
N PHE A 195 5.47 -12.75 19.39
CA PHE A 195 5.90 -13.08 18.02
C PHE A 195 6.03 -11.82 17.14
N ALA A 196 5.08 -10.89 17.22
CA ALA A 196 5.14 -9.63 16.49
C ALA A 196 6.35 -8.77 16.92
N ILE A 197 6.63 -8.69 18.23
CA ILE A 197 7.82 -8.01 18.76
C ILE A 197 9.09 -8.67 18.24
N GLN A 198 9.21 -9.99 18.36
CA GLN A 198 10.40 -10.70 17.89
C GLN A 198 10.63 -10.52 16.39
N ARG A 199 9.55 -10.48 15.60
CA ARG A 199 9.61 -10.38 14.14
C ARG A 199 9.95 -8.97 13.66
N HIS A 200 9.31 -7.95 14.24
CA HIS A 200 9.33 -6.58 13.70
C HIS A 200 10.18 -5.62 14.49
N TYR A 201 10.23 -5.80 15.81
CA TYR A 201 10.83 -4.84 16.75
C TYR A 201 11.62 -5.58 17.83
N PRO A 202 12.61 -6.44 17.47
CA PRO A 202 13.34 -7.22 18.47
C PRO A 202 14.07 -6.33 19.50
N GLU A 203 14.37 -5.08 19.14
CA GLU A 203 15.03 -4.10 20.01
C GLU A 203 14.18 -3.66 21.20
N ILE A 204 12.83 -3.79 21.15
CA ILE A 204 11.96 -3.37 22.26
C ILE A 204 11.68 -4.49 23.27
N ARG A 205 12.11 -5.73 22.98
CA ARG A 205 11.79 -6.92 23.79
C ARG A 205 12.20 -6.78 25.26
N GLU A 206 13.37 -6.20 25.49
CA GLU A 206 13.96 -6.04 26.84
C GLU A 206 13.58 -4.71 27.50
N LEU A 207 12.74 -3.90 26.85
CA LEU A 207 12.25 -2.65 27.43
C LEU A 207 11.10 -2.93 28.42
N ASP A 208 10.98 -2.06 29.41
CA ASP A 208 9.82 -2.02 30.28
C ASP A 208 8.56 -1.74 29.46
N ASN A 209 7.49 -2.50 29.73
CA ASN A 209 6.21 -2.39 29.03
C ASN A 209 6.35 -2.50 27.49
N HIS A 210 7.04 -3.54 27.01
CA HIS A 210 7.25 -3.78 25.58
C HIS A 210 5.95 -3.90 24.75
N TYR A 211 4.79 -4.15 25.36
CA TYR A 211 3.51 -4.11 24.65
C TYR A 211 3.04 -2.68 24.34
N LEU A 212 3.27 -1.73 25.26
CA LEU A 212 3.08 -0.30 24.95
C LEU A 212 4.09 0.18 23.90
N GLU A 213 5.34 -0.28 23.98
CA GLU A 213 6.35 0.03 22.97
C GLU A 213 6.01 -0.57 21.60
N LEU A 214 5.40 -1.77 21.55
CA LEU A 214 4.86 -2.34 20.31
C LEU A 214 3.81 -1.42 19.70
N LEU A 215 2.86 -0.93 20.49
CA LEU A 215 1.83 0.00 20.01
C LEU A 215 2.46 1.29 19.46
N LYS A 216 3.46 1.87 20.15
CA LYS A 216 4.19 3.06 19.69
C LYS A 216 4.94 2.81 18.38
N LYS A 217 5.60 1.65 18.23
CA LYS A 217 6.33 1.29 17.01
C LYS A 217 5.39 1.14 15.82
N VAL A 218 4.28 0.43 15.99
CA VAL A 218 3.26 0.30 14.95
C VAL A 218 2.66 1.67 14.59
N ALA A 219 2.35 2.50 15.59
CA ALA A 219 1.87 3.87 15.38
C ALA A 219 2.85 4.69 14.53
N SER A 220 4.15 4.65 14.85
CA SER A 220 5.18 5.38 14.11
C SER A 220 5.31 4.90 12.66
N SER A 221 5.37 3.58 12.44
CA SER A 221 5.45 3.01 11.08
C SER A 221 4.21 3.34 10.24
N GLN A 222 3.02 3.30 10.84
CA GLN A 222 1.77 3.65 10.16
C GLN A 222 1.65 5.15 9.89
N SER A 223 2.20 5.99 10.77
CA SER A 223 2.25 7.44 10.59
C SER A 223 3.11 7.80 9.37
N GLU A 224 4.28 7.15 9.23
CA GLU A 224 5.13 7.28 8.04
C GLU A 224 4.39 6.81 6.78
N LEU A 225 3.81 5.61 6.80
CA LEU A 225 3.09 5.03 5.67
C LEU A 225 1.97 5.95 5.16
N VAL A 226 1.06 6.35 6.05
CA VAL A 226 -0.10 7.16 5.69
C VAL A 226 0.33 8.55 5.21
N SER A 227 1.33 9.16 5.85
CA SER A 227 1.83 10.46 5.39
C SER A 227 2.40 10.40 3.96
N LYS A 228 3.07 9.30 3.61
CA LYS A 228 3.55 9.04 2.24
C LYS A 228 2.38 8.77 1.27
N TRP A 229 1.33 8.04 1.67
CA TRP A 229 0.13 7.90 0.83
C TRP A 229 -0.49 9.25 0.50
N MET A 230 -0.65 10.10 1.51
CA MET A 230 -1.22 11.43 1.34
C MET A 230 -0.36 12.32 0.45
N SER A 231 0.97 12.14 0.44
CA SER A 231 1.89 12.98 -0.35
C SER A 231 1.91 12.67 -1.85
N VAL A 232 1.54 11.44 -2.23
CA VAL A 232 1.45 11.01 -3.64
C VAL A 232 0.01 10.90 -4.15
N GLY A 233 -0.98 11.22 -3.33
CA GLY A 233 -2.39 11.14 -3.72
C GLY A 233 -2.90 9.70 -3.81
N PHE A 234 -2.34 8.76 -3.04
CA PHE A 234 -2.78 7.37 -3.04
C PHE A 234 -4.04 7.17 -2.17
N ILE A 235 -5.03 6.49 -2.73
CA ILE A 235 -6.24 6.02 -2.04
C ILE A 235 -6.19 4.49 -1.97
N HIS A 236 -6.15 3.95 -0.75
CA HIS A 236 -6.21 2.51 -0.53
C HIS A 236 -7.62 1.94 -0.80
N GLY A 237 -8.67 2.68 -0.43
CA GLY A 237 -10.07 2.36 -0.72
C GLY A 237 -10.73 1.26 0.13
N VAL A 238 -9.96 0.47 0.90
CA VAL A 238 -10.48 -0.54 1.86
C VAL A 238 -9.51 -0.67 3.05
N MET A 239 -9.47 0.36 3.89
CA MET A 239 -8.62 0.38 5.10
C MET A 239 -9.33 -0.30 6.27
N ASN A 240 -9.82 -1.52 6.06
CA ASN A 240 -10.28 -2.38 7.16
C ASN A 240 -9.10 -2.77 8.05
N THR A 241 -9.34 -3.19 9.29
CA THR A 241 -8.26 -3.63 10.19
C THR A 241 -7.58 -4.92 9.73
N ASP A 242 -8.23 -5.74 8.91
CA ASP A 242 -7.61 -6.89 8.25
C ASP A 242 -6.66 -6.50 7.10
N ASN A 243 -6.67 -5.24 6.66
CA ASN A 243 -5.70 -4.71 5.68
C ASN A 243 -4.67 -3.75 6.34
N PHE A 244 -4.69 -3.63 7.66
CA PHE A 244 -3.78 -2.75 8.40
C PHE A 244 -2.65 -3.58 9.02
N THR A 245 -1.48 -3.55 8.37
CA THR A 245 -0.34 -4.41 8.74
C THR A 245 0.34 -3.96 10.02
N ILE A 246 0.91 -4.91 10.76
CA ILE A 246 1.77 -4.58 11.92
C ILE A 246 3.12 -4.05 11.46
N SER A 247 3.60 -4.44 10.27
CA SER A 247 4.88 -3.99 9.70
C SER A 247 4.88 -2.54 9.21
N GLY A 248 3.71 -1.91 9.06
CA GLY A 248 3.58 -0.58 8.43
C GLY A 248 3.81 -0.61 6.93
N GLU A 249 3.46 -1.70 6.26
CA GLU A 249 3.51 -1.84 4.80
C GLU A 249 2.11 -1.72 4.19
N THR A 250 2.01 -1.08 3.02
CA THR A 250 0.82 -1.17 2.15
C THR A 250 0.61 -2.63 1.73
N ILE A 251 -0.63 -3.13 1.79
CA ILE A 251 -0.98 -4.49 1.38
C ILE A 251 -2.37 -4.52 0.74
N ASP A 252 -2.70 -5.60 0.04
CA ASP A 252 -4.04 -5.88 -0.49
C ASP A 252 -4.59 -4.78 -1.42
N TYR A 253 -3.92 -4.65 -2.57
CA TYR A 253 -4.24 -3.70 -3.64
C TYR A 253 -5.51 -4.06 -4.44
N GLY A 254 -6.66 -4.04 -3.78
CA GLY A 254 -7.96 -4.22 -4.42
C GLY A 254 -8.39 -2.95 -5.18
N PRO A 255 -9.28 -2.12 -4.62
CA PRO A 255 -9.77 -0.92 -5.29
C PRO A 255 -8.84 0.29 -5.06
N CYS A 256 -7.54 0.06 -4.99
CA CYS A 256 -6.58 1.14 -4.82
C CYS A 256 -6.46 1.99 -6.09
N ALA A 257 -6.16 3.27 -5.90
CA ALA A 257 -6.07 4.25 -6.96
C ALA A 257 -5.18 5.43 -6.55
N PHE A 258 -4.60 6.10 -7.54
CA PHE A 258 -4.01 7.42 -7.35
C PHE A 258 -5.01 8.50 -7.78
N LEU A 259 -4.93 9.67 -7.16
CA LEU A 259 -5.66 10.84 -7.59
C LEU A 259 -5.19 11.28 -8.98
N ASP A 260 -6.14 11.47 -9.89
CA ASP A 260 -5.94 12.33 -11.05
C ASP A 260 -6.19 13.77 -10.58
N GLU A 261 -7.45 14.25 -10.58
CA GLU A 261 -7.80 15.54 -9.99
C GLU A 261 -7.81 15.53 -8.45
N TYR A 262 -7.36 16.62 -7.85
CA TYR A 262 -7.36 16.76 -6.39
C TYR A 262 -8.76 17.04 -5.84
N HIS A 263 -9.23 16.16 -4.96
CA HIS A 263 -10.38 16.42 -4.10
C HIS A 263 -10.29 15.56 -2.83
N PRO A 264 -10.39 16.14 -1.61
CA PRO A 264 -10.26 15.36 -0.37
C PRO A 264 -11.36 14.31 -0.19
N GLY A 265 -12.55 14.55 -0.72
CA GLY A 265 -13.66 13.58 -0.72
C GLY A 265 -13.63 12.54 -1.84
N LYS A 266 -12.54 12.40 -2.60
CA LYS A 266 -12.47 11.44 -3.72
C LYS A 266 -12.46 10.01 -3.18
N VAL A 267 -13.27 9.15 -3.81
CA VAL A 267 -13.43 7.72 -3.52
C VAL A 267 -13.40 6.96 -4.84
N PHE A 268 -12.72 5.81 -4.86
CA PHE A 268 -12.70 4.92 -6.02
C PHE A 268 -13.31 3.53 -5.73
N SER A 269 -13.28 3.09 -4.47
CA SER A 269 -13.83 1.78 -4.11
C SER A 269 -15.32 1.70 -4.42
N SER A 270 -15.69 0.74 -5.27
CA SER A 270 -17.08 0.52 -5.68
C SER A 270 -18.02 0.17 -4.52
N ILE A 271 -17.47 -0.33 -3.43
CA ILE A 271 -18.18 -0.73 -2.21
C ILE A 271 -18.18 0.37 -1.13
N ASP A 272 -17.40 1.44 -1.28
CA ASP A 272 -17.37 2.56 -0.32
C ASP A 272 -18.41 3.64 -0.66
N GLN A 273 -19.68 3.31 -0.46
CA GLN A 273 -20.79 4.20 -0.82
C GLN A 273 -20.86 5.47 0.05
N ASN A 274 -20.31 5.42 1.27
CA ASN A 274 -20.38 6.51 2.24
C ASN A 274 -19.07 7.30 2.34
N GLY A 275 -18.07 6.97 1.52
CA GLY A 275 -16.76 7.62 1.53
C GLY A 275 -15.99 7.45 2.83
N ARG A 276 -16.16 6.31 3.53
CA ARG A 276 -15.41 5.98 4.75
C ARG A 276 -13.91 6.01 4.49
N TYR A 277 -13.48 5.54 3.32
CA TYR A 277 -12.09 5.44 2.89
C TYR A 277 -11.74 6.45 1.80
N ALA A 278 -12.44 7.59 1.76
CA ALA A 278 -12.07 8.73 0.92
C ALA A 278 -10.65 9.21 1.22
N PHE A 279 -9.99 9.85 0.24
CA PHE A 279 -8.61 10.33 0.35
C PHE A 279 -8.32 11.09 1.66
N GLY A 280 -9.13 12.11 1.97
CA GLY A 280 -8.98 12.95 3.16
C GLY A 280 -9.28 12.24 4.49
N ASN A 281 -9.95 11.08 4.45
CA ASN A 281 -10.30 10.31 5.64
C ASN A 281 -9.23 9.27 6.03
N GLN A 282 -8.25 8.98 5.17
CA GLN A 282 -7.25 7.94 5.47
C GLN A 282 -6.49 8.15 6.79
N PRO A 283 -6.06 9.38 7.17
CA PRO A 283 -5.40 9.60 8.46
C PRO A 283 -6.28 9.29 9.68
N SER A 284 -7.56 9.69 9.65
CA SER A 284 -8.48 9.43 10.76
C SER A 284 -8.86 7.95 10.85
N ILE A 285 -8.99 7.27 9.70
CA ILE A 285 -9.20 5.82 9.65
C ILE A 285 -7.99 5.06 10.17
N ALA A 286 -6.77 5.49 9.85
CA ALA A 286 -5.57 4.88 10.42
C ALA A 286 -5.52 5.01 11.95
N SER A 287 -5.91 6.17 12.49
CA SER A 287 -6.06 6.37 13.94
C SER A 287 -7.10 5.43 14.55
N TRP A 288 -8.24 5.24 13.87
CA TRP A 288 -9.27 4.28 14.29
C TRP A 288 -8.77 2.83 14.28
N ASN A 289 -8.06 2.41 13.23
CA ASN A 289 -7.47 1.05 13.17
C ASN A 289 -6.40 0.85 14.25
N LEU A 290 -5.62 1.87 14.56
CA LEU A 290 -4.64 1.83 15.64
C LEU A 290 -5.32 1.74 17.02
N ALA A 291 -6.46 2.41 17.21
CA ALA A 291 -7.27 2.28 18.42
C ALA A 291 -7.81 0.85 18.59
N SER A 292 -8.20 0.17 17.50
CA SER A 292 -8.58 -1.25 17.54
C SER A 292 -7.41 -2.13 18.01
N LEU A 293 -6.19 -1.88 17.55
CA LEU A 293 -4.99 -2.58 18.04
C LEU A 293 -4.73 -2.28 19.52
N ALA A 294 -4.83 -1.02 19.94
CA ALA A 294 -4.67 -0.62 21.33
C ALA A 294 -5.65 -1.35 22.25
N GLY A 295 -6.91 -1.49 21.83
CA GLY A 295 -7.93 -2.26 22.55
C GLY A 295 -7.57 -3.74 22.70
N CYS A 296 -6.87 -4.34 21.73
CA CYS A 296 -6.39 -5.72 21.84
C CYS A 296 -5.23 -5.84 22.85
N LEU A 297 -4.37 -4.83 22.95
CA LEU A 297 -3.17 -4.86 23.79
C LEU A 297 -3.40 -4.38 25.23
N ILE A 298 -4.56 -3.79 25.52
CA ILE A 298 -4.81 -3.04 26.76
C ILE A 298 -4.53 -3.86 28.03
N ALA A 299 -4.90 -5.14 28.04
CA ALA A 299 -4.72 -6.05 29.17
C ALA A 299 -3.25 -6.37 29.47
N PHE A 300 -2.34 -6.09 28.53
CA PHE A 300 -0.90 -6.33 28.68
C PHE A 300 -0.09 -5.05 28.94
N ILE A 301 -0.70 -3.87 28.76
CA ILE A 301 -0.02 -2.58 28.98
C ILE A 301 0.12 -2.28 30.47
N ASP A 302 -0.96 -2.43 31.25
CA ASP A 302 -0.93 -2.30 32.70
C ASP A 302 -2.03 -3.17 33.32
N LYS A 303 -1.84 -3.58 34.58
CA LYS A 303 -2.86 -4.32 35.33
C LYS A 303 -4.00 -3.42 35.77
N ASP A 304 -3.74 -2.13 35.95
CA ASP A 304 -4.74 -1.11 36.17
C ASP A 304 -5.30 -0.65 34.82
N SER A 305 -6.58 -0.94 34.59
CA SER A 305 -7.25 -0.62 33.33
C SER A 305 -7.30 0.89 33.06
N ASP A 306 -7.42 1.74 34.08
CA ASP A 306 -7.52 3.19 33.87
C ASP A 306 -6.16 3.73 33.42
N LYS A 307 -5.09 3.25 34.04
CA LYS A 307 -3.71 3.58 33.65
C LYS A 307 -3.35 3.03 32.27
N ALA A 308 -3.76 1.81 31.95
CA ALA A 308 -3.55 1.23 30.62
C ALA A 308 -4.24 2.08 29.53
N ASN A 309 -5.49 2.51 29.79
CA ASN A 309 -6.25 3.37 28.89
C ASN A 309 -5.62 4.76 28.73
N GLU A 310 -5.12 5.36 29.80
CA GLU A 310 -4.40 6.64 29.76
C GLU A 310 -3.15 6.54 28.85
N LEU A 311 -2.33 5.50 29.07
CA LEU A 311 -1.11 5.27 28.29
C LEU A 311 -1.41 5.00 26.81
N ALA A 312 -2.40 4.17 26.51
CA ALA A 312 -2.81 3.88 25.14
C ALA A 312 -3.38 5.12 24.44
N THR A 313 -4.21 5.91 25.13
CA THR A 313 -4.78 7.16 24.59
C THR A 313 -3.69 8.16 24.24
N ALA A 314 -2.68 8.33 25.11
CA ALA A 314 -1.54 9.19 24.83
C ALA A 314 -0.80 8.79 23.54
N VAL A 315 -0.70 7.49 23.23
CA VAL A 315 -0.11 7.04 21.95
C VAL A 315 -0.99 7.41 20.75
N LEU A 316 -2.32 7.28 20.86
CA LEU A 316 -3.27 7.62 19.79
C LEU A 316 -3.32 9.14 19.51
N ASP A 317 -3.26 9.96 20.56
CA ASP A 317 -3.21 11.42 20.45
C ASP A 317 -1.93 11.85 19.75
N ASN A 318 -0.77 11.31 20.18
CA ASN A 318 0.52 11.59 19.55
C ASN A 318 0.55 11.10 18.09
N PHE A 319 0.00 9.93 17.79
CA PHE A 319 -0.11 9.43 16.42
C PHE A 319 -0.84 10.43 15.51
N SER A 320 -1.96 10.99 15.99
CA SER A 320 -2.76 11.94 15.23
C SER A 320 -2.02 13.25 14.97
N ILE A 321 -1.27 13.75 15.98
CA ILE A 321 -0.44 14.95 15.86
C ILE A 321 0.73 14.71 14.88
N GLU A 322 1.50 13.64 15.11
CA GLU A 322 2.68 13.30 14.30
C GLU A 322 2.32 13.04 12.84
N THR A 323 1.23 12.32 12.59
CA THR A 323 0.80 12.01 11.21
C THR A 323 0.44 13.28 10.45
N ASN A 324 -0.32 14.19 11.07
CA ASN A 324 -0.65 15.47 10.44
C ASN A 324 0.59 16.33 10.19
N GLN A 325 1.52 16.38 11.15
CA GLN A 325 2.76 17.12 10.96
C GLN A 325 3.62 16.52 9.84
N ARG A 326 3.76 15.19 9.78
CA ARG A 326 4.49 14.51 8.69
C ARG A 326 3.87 14.76 7.32
N ILE A 327 2.54 14.76 7.22
CA ILE A 327 1.84 15.13 5.98
C ILE A 327 2.20 16.56 5.58
N LEU A 328 2.10 17.51 6.50
CA LEU A 328 2.44 18.91 6.22
C LEU A 328 3.91 19.06 5.81
N ASP A 329 4.83 18.35 6.48
CA ASP A 329 6.25 18.35 6.18
C ASP A 329 6.55 17.84 4.77
N LEU A 330 6.01 16.67 4.42
CA LEU A 330 6.17 16.08 3.08
C LEU A 330 5.56 17.00 2.02
N MET A 331 4.37 17.53 2.27
CA MET A 331 3.66 18.37 1.29
C MET A 331 4.31 19.74 1.09
N CYS A 332 4.82 20.37 2.15
CA CYS A 332 5.62 21.60 2.03
C CYS A 332 6.92 21.34 1.27
N LYS A 333 7.59 20.20 1.53
CA LYS A 333 8.80 19.80 0.81
C LYS A 333 8.54 19.66 -0.70
N LYS A 334 7.38 19.14 -1.11
CA LYS A 334 6.97 19.02 -2.52
C LYS A 334 6.81 20.36 -3.25
N ILE A 335 6.70 21.47 -2.52
CA ILE A 335 6.67 22.83 -3.09
C ILE A 335 7.93 23.64 -2.69
N GLY A 336 8.96 22.99 -2.16
CA GLY A 336 10.28 23.60 -1.96
C GLY A 336 10.39 24.54 -0.75
N ILE A 337 9.49 24.42 0.22
CA ILE A 337 9.50 25.21 1.46
C ILE A 337 9.54 24.30 2.69
N SER A 338 10.04 24.82 3.82
CA SER A 338 10.13 24.06 5.06
C SER A 338 8.76 23.82 5.68
N GLY A 339 8.44 22.56 6.00
CA GLY A 339 7.25 22.21 6.78
C GLY A 339 7.35 22.48 8.28
N SER A 340 8.57 22.69 8.79
CA SER A 340 8.78 22.98 10.21
C SER A 340 8.31 24.38 10.64
N LYS A 341 8.01 25.27 9.68
CA LYS A 341 7.48 26.60 9.95
C LYS A 341 5.96 26.61 9.76
N GLU A 342 5.22 26.93 10.81
CA GLU A 342 3.76 26.98 10.77
C GLU A 342 3.23 27.99 9.74
N GLU A 343 3.94 29.09 9.51
CA GLU A 343 3.55 30.10 8.51
C GLU A 343 3.47 29.51 7.09
N ASN A 344 4.37 28.57 6.76
CA ASN A 344 4.42 27.92 5.45
C ASN A 344 3.20 27.00 5.21
N HIS A 345 2.56 26.49 6.28
CA HIS A 345 1.37 25.65 6.14
C HIS A 345 0.22 26.41 5.49
N SER A 346 0.15 27.73 5.67
CA SER A 346 -0.87 28.57 5.05
C SER A 346 -0.72 28.62 3.51
N ILE A 347 0.52 28.64 3.01
CA ILE A 347 0.83 28.61 1.57
C ILE A 347 0.39 27.28 0.97
N LEU A 348 0.74 26.17 1.62
CA LEU A 348 0.33 24.83 1.18
C LEU A 348 -1.20 24.68 1.17
N ARG A 349 -1.89 25.05 2.26
CA ARG A 349 -3.35 24.93 2.36
C ARG A 349 -4.07 25.76 1.29
N ARG A 350 -3.56 26.95 0.96
CA ARG A 350 -4.08 27.76 -0.14
C ARG A 350 -3.89 27.08 -1.49
N LEU A 351 -2.75 26.45 -1.76
CA LEU A 351 -2.54 25.69 -3.00
C LEU A 351 -3.56 24.56 -3.13
N LEU A 352 -3.71 23.74 -2.09
CA LEU A 352 -4.66 22.61 -2.09
C LEU A 352 -6.10 23.10 -2.31
N LYS A 353 -6.48 24.23 -1.72
CA LYS A 353 -7.79 24.85 -1.95
C LYS A 353 -7.97 25.23 -3.43
N ILE A 354 -7.00 25.95 -4.02
CA ILE A 354 -7.04 26.36 -5.43
C ILE A 354 -7.11 25.12 -6.34
N MET A 355 -6.32 24.08 -6.07
CA MET A 355 -6.35 22.82 -6.82
C MET A 355 -7.74 22.18 -6.78
N MET A 356 -8.37 22.14 -5.61
CA MET A 356 -9.70 21.55 -5.44
C MET A 356 -10.76 22.33 -6.23
N GLU A 357 -10.77 23.66 -6.14
CA GLU A 357 -11.73 24.52 -6.84
C GLU A 357 -11.56 24.46 -8.37
N ASN A 358 -10.35 24.20 -8.83
CA ASN A 358 -10.01 24.09 -10.25
C ASN A 358 -10.08 22.65 -10.81
N GLN A 359 -10.19 21.64 -9.94
CA GLN A 359 -10.01 20.22 -10.30
C GLN A 359 -8.65 19.97 -10.97
N ALA A 360 -7.60 20.61 -10.44
CA ALA A 360 -6.25 20.47 -10.97
C ALA A 360 -5.70 19.05 -10.73
N ASP A 361 -4.92 18.54 -11.68
CA ASP A 361 -4.24 17.24 -11.54
C ASP A 361 -3.24 17.29 -10.38
N TYR A 362 -3.37 16.36 -9.45
CA TYR A 362 -2.59 16.35 -8.21
C TYR A 362 -1.10 16.18 -8.49
N THR A 363 -0.74 15.14 -9.24
CA THR A 363 0.65 14.79 -9.54
C THR A 363 1.33 15.85 -10.39
N LEU A 364 0.68 16.28 -11.48
CA LEU A 364 1.23 17.25 -12.41
C LEU A 364 1.34 18.65 -11.80
N THR A 365 0.48 19.01 -10.84
CA THR A 365 0.64 20.29 -10.13
C THR A 365 1.98 20.33 -9.39
N PHE A 366 2.31 19.28 -8.62
CA PHE A 366 3.59 19.22 -7.90
C PHE A 366 4.77 18.98 -8.84
N ARG A 367 4.60 18.21 -9.92
CA ARG A 367 5.67 18.02 -10.91
C ARG A 367 6.01 19.33 -11.62
N ASN A 368 5.01 20.06 -12.09
CA ASN A 368 5.22 21.25 -12.91
C ASN A 368 5.63 22.48 -12.09
N ILE A 369 5.44 22.48 -10.76
CA ILE A 369 5.90 23.59 -9.91
C ILE A 369 7.42 23.76 -9.95
N SER A 370 8.19 22.69 -10.19
CA SER A 370 9.65 22.78 -10.32
C SER A 370 10.04 23.65 -11.51
N LYS A 371 9.37 23.48 -12.66
CA LYS A 371 9.58 24.27 -13.88
C LYS A 371 9.28 25.76 -13.68
N VAL A 372 8.34 26.09 -12.77
CA VAL A 372 7.98 27.48 -12.44
C VAL A 372 9.12 28.24 -11.74
N LEU A 373 10.15 27.54 -11.21
CA LEU A 373 11.31 28.16 -10.56
C LEU A 373 12.29 28.79 -11.55
N THR A 374 12.46 28.21 -12.74
CA THR A 374 13.56 28.52 -13.66
C THR A 374 13.12 28.83 -15.09
N GLU A 375 12.03 28.23 -15.59
CA GLU A 375 11.59 28.31 -16.98
C GLU A 375 10.05 28.45 -17.14
N ASN A 376 9.55 28.17 -18.36
CA ASN A 376 8.17 28.35 -18.79
C ASN A 376 7.14 27.74 -17.82
N SER A 377 6.15 28.55 -17.44
CA SER A 377 5.07 28.20 -16.51
C SER A 377 3.76 27.83 -17.21
N ASP A 378 3.75 27.77 -18.54
CA ASP A 378 2.56 27.49 -19.35
C ASP A 378 1.88 26.17 -18.96
N GLU A 379 2.64 25.08 -18.86
CA GLU A 379 2.11 23.75 -18.48
C GLU A 379 1.50 23.77 -17.06
N PHE A 380 2.10 24.52 -16.14
CA PHE A 380 1.56 24.67 -14.78
C PHE A 380 0.24 25.45 -14.81
N PHE A 381 0.18 26.57 -15.55
CA PHE A 381 -1.04 27.38 -15.64
C PHE A 381 -2.18 26.71 -16.40
N GLN A 382 -1.91 25.75 -17.28
CA GLN A 382 -2.93 24.97 -17.98
C GLN A 382 -3.73 24.05 -17.03
N LEU A 383 -3.18 23.70 -15.87
CA LEU A 383 -3.85 22.88 -14.86
C LEU A 383 -4.98 23.63 -14.11
N PHE A 384 -5.05 24.95 -14.25
CA PHE A 384 -5.99 25.79 -13.52
C PHE A 384 -6.96 26.52 -14.46
N LYS A 385 -8.26 26.41 -14.16
CA LYS A 385 -9.33 27.09 -14.90
C LYS A 385 -9.34 28.59 -14.59
N ASP A 386 -9.24 28.96 -13.31
CA ASP A 386 -9.02 30.33 -12.85
C ASP A 386 -7.53 30.58 -12.64
N LYS A 387 -6.97 31.44 -13.50
CA LYS A 387 -5.56 31.80 -13.45
C LYS A 387 -5.28 32.88 -12.40
N ASN A 388 -6.25 33.69 -11.98
CA ASN A 388 -5.98 34.85 -11.14
C ASN A 388 -5.49 34.46 -9.74
N GLU A 389 -6.19 33.53 -9.09
CA GLU A 389 -5.82 33.09 -7.74
C GLU A 389 -4.46 32.39 -7.71
N ILE A 390 -4.19 31.52 -8.69
CA ILE A 390 -2.92 30.81 -8.76
C ILE A 390 -1.75 31.75 -9.10
N HIS A 391 -1.96 32.80 -9.90
CA HIS A 391 -0.95 33.83 -10.12
C HIS A 391 -0.58 34.56 -8.82
N GLN A 392 -1.58 34.91 -8.01
CA GLN A 392 -1.30 35.55 -6.72
C GLN A 392 -0.61 34.58 -5.75
N TRP A 393 -1.06 33.33 -5.69
CA TRP A 393 -0.42 32.31 -4.89
C TRP A 393 1.05 32.11 -5.26
N LEU A 394 1.38 32.06 -6.56
CA LEU A 394 2.77 31.93 -7.02
C LEU A 394 3.66 33.10 -6.60
N LYS A 395 3.13 34.33 -6.56
CA LYS A 395 3.89 35.49 -6.06
C LYS A 395 4.25 35.32 -4.58
N ASP A 396 3.26 34.93 -3.78
CA ASP A 396 3.42 34.74 -2.33
C ASP A 396 4.39 33.56 -2.05
N TRP A 397 4.21 32.44 -2.77
CA TRP A 397 5.07 31.27 -2.68
C TRP A 397 6.52 31.55 -3.09
N ARG A 398 6.75 32.27 -4.20
CA ARG A 398 8.12 32.65 -4.63
C ARG A 398 8.83 33.51 -3.60
N ALA A 399 8.11 34.40 -2.91
CA ALA A 399 8.70 35.21 -1.84
C ALA A 399 9.24 34.32 -0.70
N VAL A 400 8.49 33.29 -0.31
CA VAL A 400 8.92 32.31 0.70
C VAL A 400 10.09 31.48 0.17
N VAL A 401 9.99 30.91 -1.03
CA VAL A 401 11.06 30.09 -1.63
C VAL A 401 12.39 30.85 -1.70
N ASN A 402 12.37 32.09 -2.19
CA ASN A 402 13.57 32.92 -2.29
C ASN A 402 14.17 33.32 -0.93
N SER A 403 13.36 33.30 0.15
CA SER A 403 13.85 33.54 1.50
C SER A 403 14.50 32.31 2.15
N GLU A 404 14.12 31.10 1.72
CA GLU A 404 14.59 29.84 2.30
C GLU A 404 15.68 29.16 1.45
N ASN A 405 15.76 29.47 0.16
CA ASN A 405 16.64 28.82 -0.79
C ASN A 405 17.48 29.85 -1.55
N SER A 406 18.79 29.65 -1.60
CA SER A 406 19.73 30.52 -2.32
C SER A 406 20.04 30.04 -3.74
N ASP A 407 19.75 28.77 -4.07
CA ASP A 407 20.00 28.15 -5.38
C ASP A 407 18.72 27.51 -5.93
N LEU A 408 18.06 28.21 -6.85
CA LEU A 408 16.80 27.76 -7.45
C LEU A 408 16.99 26.60 -8.45
N MET A 409 18.17 26.50 -9.09
CA MET A 409 18.46 25.39 -10.01
C MET A 409 18.64 24.09 -9.22
N HIS A 410 19.32 24.16 -8.07
CA HIS A 410 19.42 23.02 -7.18
C HIS A 410 18.05 22.62 -6.60
N LEU A 411 17.22 23.61 -6.23
CA LEU A 411 15.87 23.35 -5.74
C LEU A 411 15.00 22.66 -6.80
N GLU A 412 15.02 23.13 -8.05
CA GLU A 412 14.29 22.50 -9.16
C GLU A 412 14.65 21.02 -9.30
N LYS A 413 15.96 20.71 -9.30
CA LYS A 413 16.44 19.32 -9.36
C LYS A 413 15.90 18.49 -8.18
N ASN A 414 15.99 19.01 -6.96
CA ASN A 414 15.49 18.33 -5.76
C ASN A 414 13.97 18.08 -5.83
N LEU A 415 13.20 19.05 -6.34
CA LEU A 415 11.76 18.88 -6.56
C LEU A 415 11.47 17.78 -7.58
N ASN A 416 12.22 17.71 -8.68
CA ASN A 416 12.07 16.67 -9.68
C ASN A 416 12.43 15.27 -9.16
N GLU A 417 13.28 15.15 -8.13
CA GLU A 417 13.63 13.89 -7.47
C GLU A 417 12.57 13.40 -6.47
N ILE A 418 11.64 14.26 -6.02
CA ILE A 418 10.59 13.90 -5.03
C ILE A 418 9.16 14.00 -5.57
N ASN A 419 8.96 14.77 -6.66
CA ASN A 419 7.68 14.91 -7.32
C ASN A 419 7.65 13.99 -8.54
N PRO A 420 6.90 12.89 -8.48
CA PRO A 420 6.86 11.95 -9.58
C PRO A 420 6.20 12.59 -10.80
N ILE A 421 6.68 12.21 -11.98
CA ILE A 421 6.01 12.47 -13.25
C ILE A 421 5.08 11.31 -13.64
N TYR A 422 5.39 10.10 -13.18
CA TYR A 422 4.60 8.91 -13.46
C TYR A 422 4.00 8.32 -12.17
N ILE A 423 2.70 8.06 -12.23
CA ILE A 423 1.94 7.30 -11.23
C ILE A 423 1.09 6.27 -11.99
N PRO A 424 0.68 5.15 -11.36
CA PRO A 424 -0.21 4.19 -11.99
C PRO A 424 -1.64 4.71 -12.06
N ARG A 425 -1.89 5.61 -13.01
CA ARG A 425 -3.20 6.20 -13.26
C ARG A 425 -4.20 5.10 -13.60
N ASN A 426 -5.41 5.24 -13.07
CA ASN A 426 -6.42 4.17 -13.16
C ASN A 426 -6.73 3.76 -14.60
N HIS A 427 -6.79 4.72 -15.54
CA HIS A 427 -7.09 4.46 -16.93
C HIS A 427 -5.98 3.66 -17.65
N GLN A 428 -4.71 3.90 -17.30
CA GLN A 428 -3.56 3.18 -17.86
C GLN A 428 -3.48 1.76 -17.28
N VAL A 429 -3.74 1.61 -15.98
CA VAL A 429 -3.84 0.29 -15.35
C VAL A 429 -5.00 -0.51 -15.96
N GLN A 430 -6.15 0.12 -16.19
CA GLN A 430 -7.28 -0.54 -16.85
C GLN A 430 -6.93 -0.94 -18.29
N GLN A 431 -6.28 -0.06 -19.06
CA GLN A 431 -5.82 -0.39 -20.41
C GLN A 431 -4.86 -1.59 -20.42
N ALA A 432 -3.95 -1.69 -19.45
CA ALA A 432 -3.05 -2.83 -19.31
C ALA A 432 -3.82 -4.14 -19.01
N ILE A 433 -4.87 -4.07 -18.18
CA ILE A 433 -5.74 -5.20 -17.87
C ILE A 433 -6.56 -5.62 -19.09
N ASP A 434 -7.18 -4.67 -19.78
CA ASP A 434 -8.01 -4.93 -20.96
C ASP A 434 -7.19 -5.60 -22.06
N LYS A 435 -5.97 -5.13 -22.30
CA LYS A 435 -5.03 -5.75 -23.25
C LYS A 435 -4.59 -7.16 -22.80
N ALA A 436 -4.36 -7.36 -21.52
CA ALA A 436 -4.01 -8.68 -21.00
C ALA A 436 -5.15 -9.71 -21.18
N TYR A 437 -6.42 -9.29 -21.13
CA TYR A 437 -7.56 -10.15 -21.46
C TYR A 437 -7.61 -10.55 -22.95
N GLU A 438 -6.95 -9.78 -23.82
CA GLU A 438 -6.71 -10.13 -25.24
C GLU A 438 -5.43 -10.96 -25.44
N ASN A 439 -4.78 -11.44 -24.37
CA ASN A 439 -3.45 -12.07 -24.35
C ASN A 439 -2.30 -11.16 -24.82
N ASP A 440 -2.47 -9.84 -24.73
CA ASP A 440 -1.42 -8.85 -25.00
C ASP A 440 -0.91 -8.23 -23.69
N PHE A 441 0.27 -8.65 -23.24
CA PHE A 441 0.89 -8.17 -22.00
C PHE A 441 1.83 -6.97 -22.22
N SER A 442 1.93 -6.44 -23.44
CA SER A 442 2.86 -5.35 -23.76
C SER A 442 2.62 -4.11 -22.90
N LYS A 443 1.36 -3.72 -22.69
CA LYS A 443 0.99 -2.56 -21.87
C LYS A 443 1.25 -2.75 -20.39
N MET A 444 1.09 -3.96 -19.88
CA MET A 444 1.49 -4.30 -18.51
C MET A 444 3.01 -4.14 -18.33
N LEU A 445 3.81 -4.70 -19.23
CA LEU A 445 5.27 -4.65 -19.15
C LEU A 445 5.80 -3.22 -19.31
N GLU A 446 5.26 -2.46 -20.27
CA GLU A 446 5.58 -1.05 -20.46
C GLU A 446 5.27 -0.24 -19.19
N MET A 447 4.10 -0.48 -18.58
CA MET A 447 3.72 0.19 -17.34
C MET A 447 4.65 -0.14 -16.17
N ILE A 448 5.06 -1.40 -16.03
CA ILE A 448 6.02 -1.83 -15.00
C ILE A 448 7.36 -1.10 -15.17
N ASP A 449 7.84 -0.96 -16.42
CA ASP A 449 9.09 -0.25 -16.69
C ASP A 449 8.99 1.26 -16.42
N VAL A 450 7.82 1.87 -16.67
CA VAL A 450 7.53 3.27 -16.34
C VAL A 450 7.57 3.51 -14.83
N VAL A 451 6.84 2.70 -14.05
CA VAL A 451 6.71 2.92 -12.61
C VAL A 451 7.99 2.61 -11.83
N LYS A 452 8.96 1.92 -12.43
CA LYS A 452 10.31 1.72 -11.86
C LYS A 452 11.12 3.01 -11.74
N ARG A 453 10.77 4.04 -12.51
CA ARG A 453 11.50 5.32 -12.56
C ARG A 453 10.51 6.49 -12.50
N PRO A 454 9.72 6.60 -11.43
CA PRO A 454 8.56 7.49 -11.41
C PRO A 454 8.94 8.98 -11.43
N PHE A 455 10.21 9.31 -11.19
CA PHE A 455 10.74 10.68 -11.15
C PHE A 455 11.52 11.08 -12.43
N GLU A 456 11.95 10.09 -13.24
CA GLU A 456 12.81 10.31 -14.41
C GLU A 456 11.96 10.49 -15.66
N GLU A 457 11.86 11.72 -16.17
CA GLU A 457 11.13 12.02 -17.40
C GLU A 457 11.83 11.43 -18.63
N LYS A 458 11.08 10.62 -19.38
CA LYS A 458 11.59 9.92 -20.57
C LYS A 458 10.70 10.18 -21.78
N PRO A 459 11.25 10.66 -22.92
CA PRO A 459 10.45 10.96 -24.10
C PRO A 459 9.58 9.80 -24.60
N GLN A 460 10.08 8.56 -24.52
CA GLN A 460 9.30 7.38 -24.95
C GLN A 460 8.09 7.08 -24.07
N TYR A 461 8.01 7.64 -22.86
CA TYR A 461 6.93 7.41 -21.89
C TYR A 461 6.08 8.66 -21.68
N SER A 462 6.15 9.66 -22.57
CA SER A 462 5.40 10.92 -22.44
C SER A 462 3.90 10.71 -22.21
N SER A 463 3.29 9.79 -22.96
CA SER A 463 1.86 9.44 -22.80
C SER A 463 1.48 8.91 -21.42
N TYR A 464 2.43 8.36 -20.65
CA TYR A 464 2.16 7.88 -19.29
C TYR A 464 2.07 9.01 -18.26
N ALA A 465 2.61 10.20 -18.56
CA ALA A 465 2.49 11.37 -17.70
C ALA A 465 1.10 12.03 -17.78
N GLU A 466 0.41 11.84 -18.91
CA GLU A 466 -0.83 12.54 -19.24
C GLU A 466 -1.98 12.16 -18.30
N ALA A 467 -2.78 13.16 -17.92
CA ALA A 467 -4.03 12.97 -17.21
C ALA A 467 -5.07 12.29 -18.12
N PRO A 468 -6.04 11.54 -17.57
CA PRO A 468 -7.09 10.92 -18.39
C PRO A 468 -7.92 11.97 -19.12
N LEU A 469 -8.27 11.68 -20.38
CA LEU A 469 -9.38 12.34 -21.06
C LEU A 469 -10.70 12.04 -20.32
N ASP A 470 -11.71 12.88 -20.49
CA ASP A 470 -13.00 12.71 -19.78
C ASP A 470 -13.64 11.33 -20.00
N GLU A 471 -13.51 10.78 -21.20
CA GLU A 471 -13.98 9.43 -21.58
C GLU A 471 -13.13 8.28 -21.03
N GLN A 472 -11.90 8.54 -20.60
CA GLN A 472 -10.98 7.56 -20.03
C GLN A 472 -11.07 7.50 -18.49
N LYS A 473 -11.79 8.44 -17.86
CA LYS A 473 -11.88 8.54 -16.40
C LYS A 473 -12.53 7.30 -15.79
N VAL A 474 -11.73 6.54 -15.05
CA VAL A 474 -12.21 5.41 -14.26
C VAL A 474 -12.87 5.94 -12.98
N GLN A 475 -14.20 5.81 -12.89
CA GLN A 475 -14.98 6.31 -11.75
C GLN A 475 -14.90 5.38 -10.53
N ARG A 476 -14.72 4.08 -10.75
CA ARG A 476 -14.69 3.07 -9.71
C ARG A 476 -13.67 1.99 -10.00
N THR A 477 -13.07 1.48 -8.93
CA THR A 477 -12.17 0.34 -8.90
C THR A 477 -12.79 -0.74 -8.02
N PHE A 478 -12.41 -2.00 -8.25
CA PHE A 478 -13.09 -3.15 -7.67
C PHE A 478 -12.13 -4.01 -6.86
N CYS A 479 -12.63 -4.57 -5.76
CA CYS A 479 -12.02 -5.75 -5.16
C CYS A 479 -12.27 -6.89 -6.14
N GLY A 480 -11.22 -7.46 -6.75
CA GLY A 480 -11.32 -8.62 -7.64
C GLY A 480 -11.72 -9.94 -6.96
N THR A 481 -12.58 -9.86 -5.95
CA THR A 481 -13.11 -10.98 -5.16
C THR A 481 -14.30 -11.60 -5.85
#